data_AF-A0A954VCT5-F1
#
_entry.id   AF-A0A954VCT5-F1
#
_cell.length_a   1.000
_cell.length_b   1.000
_cell.length_c   1.000
_cell.angle_alpha   90.00
_cell.angle_beta   90.00
_cell.angle_gamma   90.00
#
_symmetry.space_group_name_H-M   'P 1'
#
loop_
_entity.id
_entity.type
_entity.pdbx_description
1 polymer ?
#
loop_
_entity_poly.entity_id
_entity_poly.type
_entity_poly.pdbx_seq_one_letter_code
_entity_poly.pdbx_strand_id
1 'polypeptide(L)'
;MTPATDGVLLEAQNIPTELKERHQWVVWKYIQRDGKHQKCCFQPDGTPAKSNDAATWCRFDEAIDTYELGGWAGIGYVFADTDPFCGLDLDGCRNPETGVTEDWAQLIVSKAGSYAEVSPSGIGWKIFGIGR
;
A
#
# COMPACT_ATOMS: atom_id res chain seq x y z
N MET A 1 -21.81 14.77 0.75
CA MET A 1 -20.55 15.28 0.18
C MET A 1 -19.45 14.84 1.11
N THR A 2 -18.97 13.61 0.95
CA THR A 2 -17.83 13.09 1.70
C THR A 2 -16.57 13.73 1.11
N PRO A 3 -15.67 14.29 1.92
CA PRO A 3 -14.47 14.91 1.37
C PRO A 3 -13.66 13.82 0.66
N ALA A 4 -13.12 14.16 -0.51
CA ALA A 4 -11.99 13.44 -1.05
C ALA A 4 -10.97 13.36 0.09
N THR A 5 -10.55 12.15 0.44
CA THR A 5 -9.34 12.03 1.25
C THR A 5 -8.26 12.63 0.37
N ASP A 6 -7.70 13.77 0.76
CA ASP A 6 -6.45 14.30 0.22
C ASP A 6 -5.32 13.32 0.61
N GLY A 7 -5.45 12.08 0.13
CA GLY A 7 -4.49 11.02 0.27
C GLY A 7 -3.36 11.26 -0.70
N VAL A 8 -2.19 10.75 -0.35
CA VAL A 8 -1.04 10.75 -1.25
C VAL A 8 -1.45 10.02 -2.54
N LEU A 9 -1.20 10.66 -3.69
CA LEU A 9 -1.46 10.07 -4.99
C LEU A 9 -0.62 8.81 -5.17
N LEU A 10 -1.21 7.77 -5.76
CA LEU A 10 -0.48 6.57 -6.13
C LEU A 10 0.56 6.90 -7.21
N GLU A 11 1.84 6.81 -6.89
CA GLU A 11 2.93 6.99 -7.84
C GLU A 11 3.35 5.64 -8.44
N ALA A 12 2.47 5.05 -9.24
CA ALA A 12 2.63 3.72 -9.82
C ALA A 12 3.97 3.53 -10.56
N GLN A 13 4.52 4.59 -11.16
CA GLN A 13 5.81 4.59 -11.84
C GLN A 13 7.00 4.33 -10.91
N ASN A 14 6.89 4.70 -9.63
CA ASN A 14 7.97 4.59 -8.65
C ASN A 14 8.05 3.20 -8.00
N ILE A 15 7.01 2.38 -8.15
CA ILE A 15 6.99 0.99 -7.66
C ILE A 15 8.02 0.15 -8.46
N PRO A 16 8.93 -0.58 -7.79
CA PRO A 16 9.91 -1.48 -8.42
C PRO A 16 9.28 -2.49 -9.38
N THR A 17 9.97 -2.74 -10.50
CA THR A 17 9.55 -3.72 -11.51
C THR A 17 9.38 -5.11 -10.92
N GLU A 18 10.27 -5.50 -10.01
CA GLU A 18 10.25 -6.81 -9.37
C GLU A 18 8.98 -7.02 -8.54
N LEU A 19 8.40 -5.97 -7.94
CA LEU A 19 7.10 -6.07 -7.27
C LEU A 19 5.96 -6.15 -8.30
N LYS A 20 6.03 -5.35 -9.38
CA LYS A 20 5.01 -5.31 -10.44
C LYS A 20 4.85 -6.64 -11.17
N GLU A 21 5.94 -7.38 -11.35
CA GLU A 21 5.96 -8.67 -12.05
C GLU A 21 5.27 -9.81 -11.28
N ARG A 22 4.94 -9.62 -10.00
CA ARG A 22 4.31 -10.64 -9.16
C ARG A 22 2.79 -10.56 -9.15
N HIS A 23 2.12 -11.71 -9.01
CA HIS A 23 0.67 -11.82 -8.87
C HIS A 23 0.26 -11.68 -7.39
N GLN A 24 0.66 -10.57 -6.78
CA GLN A 24 0.56 -10.34 -5.33
C GLN A 24 -0.11 -8.99 -5.03
N TRP A 25 -0.94 -8.51 -5.96
CA TRP A 25 -1.62 -7.23 -5.84
C TRP A 25 -3.07 -7.40 -5.46
N VAL A 26 -3.61 -6.38 -4.79
CA VAL A 26 -5.01 -6.26 -4.41
C VAL A 26 -5.44 -4.80 -4.53
N VAL A 27 -6.73 -4.53 -4.68
CA VAL A 27 -7.30 -3.19 -4.46
C VAL A 27 -7.83 -3.11 -3.03
N TRP A 28 -7.88 -1.92 -2.44
CA TRP A 28 -8.42 -1.75 -1.10
C TRP A 28 -9.27 -0.49 -0.96
N LYS A 29 -10.18 -0.54 0.01
CA LYS A 29 -10.94 0.63 0.46
C LYS A 29 -11.29 0.51 1.94
N TYR A 30 -11.69 1.62 2.53
CA TYR A 30 -12.29 1.59 3.87
C TYR A 30 -13.74 1.13 3.76
N ILE A 31 -14.12 0.16 4.59
CA ILE A 31 -15.51 -0.24 4.77
C ILE A 31 -15.93 0.03 6.22
N GLN A 32 -17.20 0.34 6.41
CA GLN A 32 -17.77 0.48 7.75
C GLN A 32 -18.31 -0.88 8.20
N ARG A 33 -17.76 -1.40 9.29
CA ARG A 33 -18.18 -2.66 9.90
C ARG A 33 -18.19 -2.48 11.41
N ASP A 34 -19.32 -2.80 12.05
CA ASP A 34 -19.54 -2.67 13.49
C ASP A 34 -19.23 -1.25 14.03
N GLY A 35 -19.61 -0.24 13.25
CA GLY A 35 -19.37 1.17 13.57
C GLY A 35 -17.92 1.65 13.41
N LYS A 36 -16.98 0.77 13.01
CA LYS A 36 -15.58 1.09 12.78
C LYS A 36 -15.25 1.14 11.30
N HIS A 37 -14.39 2.07 10.91
CA HIS A 37 -13.77 2.05 9.58
C HIS A 37 -12.63 1.03 9.58
N GLN A 38 -12.71 0.04 8.71
CA GLN A 38 -11.67 -0.98 8.54
C GLN A 38 -11.14 -0.92 7.11
N LYS A 39 -9.82 -0.93 6.97
CA LYS A 39 -9.17 -1.12 5.66
C LYS A 39 -9.37 -2.58 5.25
N CYS A 40 -9.96 -2.81 4.09
CA CYS A 40 -10.18 -4.15 3.55
C CYS A 40 -9.66 -4.26 2.12
N CYS A 41 -9.03 -5.40 1.83
CA CYS A 41 -8.49 -5.74 0.53
C CYS A 41 -9.50 -6.58 -0.27
N PHE A 42 -9.50 -6.38 -1.58
CA PHE A 42 -10.43 -6.99 -2.51
C PHE A 42 -9.69 -7.39 -3.79
N GLN A 43 -10.26 -8.38 -4.47
CA GLN A 43 -9.93 -8.75 -5.84
C GLN A 43 -10.49 -7.69 -6.82
N PRO A 44 -10.01 -7.65 -8.08
CA PRO A 44 -10.51 -6.74 -9.11
C PRO A 44 -12.04 -6.80 -9.31
N ASP A 45 -12.65 -7.98 -9.14
CA ASP A 45 -14.09 -8.19 -9.27
C ASP A 45 -14.91 -7.69 -8.06
N GLY A 46 -14.22 -7.18 -7.03
CA GLY A 46 -14.82 -6.65 -5.80
C GLY A 46 -15.11 -7.70 -4.73
N THR A 47 -14.74 -8.97 -4.93
CA THR A 47 -14.80 -9.98 -3.88
C THR A 47 -13.64 -9.82 -2.88
N PRO A 48 -13.78 -10.25 -1.61
CA PRO A 48 -12.71 -10.09 -0.62
C PRO A 48 -11.43 -10.83 -1.00
N ALA A 49 -10.27 -10.19 -0.81
CA ALA A 49 -8.96 -10.82 -0.94
C ALA A 49 -8.43 -11.22 0.44
N LYS A 50 -7.78 -12.38 0.53
CA LYS A 50 -7.21 -12.90 1.79
C LYS A 50 -5.70 -12.80 1.75
N SER A 51 -5.08 -12.34 2.83
CA SER A 51 -3.63 -12.16 2.91
C SER A 51 -2.82 -13.47 2.91
N ASN A 52 -3.48 -14.62 2.96
CA ASN A 52 -2.86 -15.94 3.03
C ASN A 52 -3.34 -16.90 1.93
N ASP A 53 -4.00 -16.38 0.90
CA ASP A 53 -4.54 -17.17 -0.21
C ASP A 53 -4.19 -16.51 -1.54
N ALA A 54 -3.13 -17.00 -2.19
CA ALA A 54 -2.60 -16.45 -3.42
C ALA A 54 -3.60 -16.49 -4.59
N ALA A 55 -4.62 -17.37 -4.53
CA ALA A 55 -5.68 -17.41 -5.53
C ALA A 55 -6.61 -16.18 -5.48
N THR A 56 -6.50 -15.37 -4.42
CA THR A 56 -7.31 -14.15 -4.23
C THR A 56 -6.54 -12.86 -4.50
N TRP A 57 -5.34 -12.96 -5.09
CA TRP A 57 -4.54 -11.81 -5.50
C TRP A 57 -4.53 -11.70 -7.03
N CYS A 58 -4.18 -10.53 -7.55
CA CYS A 58 -4.15 -10.24 -8.98
C CYS A 58 -2.79 -9.70 -9.42
N ARG A 59 -2.67 -9.46 -10.73
CA ARG A 59 -1.52 -8.79 -11.33
C ARG A 59 -1.56 -7.30 -11.02
N PHE A 60 -0.39 -6.66 -11.14
CA PHE A 60 -0.25 -5.23 -10.92
C PHE A 60 -1.14 -4.39 -11.84
N ASP A 61 -1.14 -4.69 -13.13
CA ASP A 61 -1.95 -3.98 -14.13
C ASP A 61 -3.45 -4.13 -13.85
N GLU A 62 -3.91 -5.33 -13.50
CA GLU A 62 -5.31 -5.55 -13.09
C GLU A 62 -5.71 -4.69 -11.87
N ALA A 63 -4.81 -4.56 -10.89
CA ALA A 63 -5.04 -3.74 -9.71
C ALA A 63 -5.06 -2.24 -10.05
N ILE A 64 -4.15 -1.78 -10.91
CA ILE A 64 -4.08 -0.39 -11.40
C ILE A 64 -5.32 -0.04 -12.20
N ASP A 65 -5.66 -0.83 -13.23
CA ASP A 65 -6.82 -0.60 -14.08
C ASP A 65 -8.09 -0.52 -13.22
N THR A 66 -8.23 -1.44 -12.25
CA THR A 66 -9.36 -1.44 -11.31
C THR A 66 -9.39 -0.20 -10.43
N TYR A 67 -8.24 0.23 -9.90
CA TYR A 67 -8.13 1.46 -9.11
C TYR A 67 -8.50 2.70 -9.92
N GLU A 68 -8.03 2.79 -11.16
CA GLU A 68 -8.29 3.91 -12.08
C GLU A 68 -9.75 4.02 -12.52
N LEU A 69 -10.48 2.89 -12.57
CA LEU A 69 -11.95 2.89 -12.76
C LEU A 69 -12.71 3.53 -11.58
N GLY A 70 -12.07 3.69 -10.43
CA GLY A 70 -12.60 4.39 -9.27
C GLY A 70 -13.37 3.51 -8.28
N GLY A 71 -13.77 4.10 -7.15
CA GLY A 71 -14.47 3.39 -6.06
C GLY A 71 -13.53 2.67 -5.08
N TRP A 72 -12.22 2.84 -5.24
CA TRP A 72 -11.15 2.26 -4.43
C TRP A 72 -10.30 3.36 -3.81
N ALA A 73 -9.71 3.08 -2.64
CA ALA A 73 -8.81 4.01 -1.96
C ALA A 73 -7.33 3.80 -2.35
N GLY A 74 -7.00 2.66 -2.94
CA GLY A 74 -5.66 2.39 -3.47
C GLY A 74 -5.46 0.93 -3.84
N ILE A 75 -4.22 0.60 -4.21
CA ILE A 75 -3.73 -0.77 -4.38
C ILE A 75 -2.86 -1.18 -3.17
N GLY A 76 -2.63 -2.48 -3.01
CA GLY A 76 -1.76 -3.03 -2.00
C GLY A 76 -0.99 -4.24 -2.52
N TYR A 77 0.21 -4.44 -1.97
CA TYR A 77 1.03 -5.61 -2.21
C TYR A 77 0.91 -6.56 -1.00
N VAL A 78 0.74 -7.85 -1.26
CA VAL A 78 0.68 -8.89 -0.22
C VAL A 78 2.03 -9.59 -0.16
N PHE A 79 2.71 -9.53 0.98
CA PHE A 79 3.93 -10.29 1.21
C PHE A 79 3.61 -11.77 1.44
N ALA A 80 4.40 -12.66 0.85
CA ALA A 80 4.23 -14.11 0.91
C ALA A 80 5.57 -14.81 1.18
N ASP A 81 5.53 -15.95 1.87
CA ASP A 81 6.72 -16.76 2.18
C ASP A 81 7.51 -17.21 0.92
N THR A 82 6.85 -17.20 -0.23
CA THR A 82 7.40 -17.54 -1.55
C THR A 82 8.12 -16.38 -2.23
N ASP A 83 8.08 -15.18 -1.68
CA ASP A 83 8.79 -14.02 -2.19
C ASP A 83 9.93 -13.58 -1.24
N PRO A 84 10.90 -12.80 -1.73
CA PRO A 84 12.06 -12.40 -0.95
C PRO A 84 11.85 -11.07 -0.19
N PHE A 85 10.64 -10.50 -0.23
CA PHE A 85 10.38 -9.15 0.26
C PHE A 85 9.81 -9.13 1.66
N CYS A 86 10.13 -8.05 2.37
CA CYS A 86 9.52 -7.69 3.63
C CYS A 86 9.11 -6.22 3.63
N GLY A 87 8.15 -5.90 4.49
CA GLY A 87 7.65 -4.55 4.70
C GLY A 87 8.01 -4.02 6.08
N LEU A 88 8.46 -2.76 6.15
CA LEU A 88 8.60 -2.02 7.39
C LEU A 88 7.65 -0.82 7.37
N ASP A 89 6.85 -0.70 8.43
CA ASP A 89 5.85 0.36 8.56
C ASP A 89 6.28 1.36 9.65
N LEU A 90 6.40 2.63 9.28
CA LEU A 90 6.79 3.72 10.18
C LEU A 90 5.60 4.68 10.34
N ASP A 91 4.83 4.47 11.41
CA ASP A 91 3.63 5.28 11.68
C ASP A 91 3.91 6.54 12.50
N GLY A 92 3.14 7.59 12.24
CA GLY A 92 3.12 8.82 13.04
C GLY A 92 4.42 9.63 13.02
N CYS A 93 5.27 9.42 12.02
CA CYS A 93 6.61 10.00 11.92
C CYS A 93 6.73 11.09 10.86
N ARG A 94 5.65 11.43 10.14
CA ARG A 94 5.64 12.44 9.09
C ARG A 94 4.49 13.42 9.30
N ASN A 95 4.75 14.71 9.13
CA ASN A 95 3.70 15.71 9.06
C ASN A 95 3.05 15.66 7.66
N PRO A 96 1.73 15.43 7.54
CA PRO A 96 1.07 15.27 6.24
C PRO A 96 1.02 16.58 5.44
N GLU A 97 0.99 17.74 6.11
CA GLU A 97 0.91 19.07 5.48
C GLU A 97 2.27 19.57 4.99
N THR A 98 3.31 19.41 5.80
CA THR A 98 4.65 19.94 5.49
C THR A 98 5.58 18.90 4.87
N GLY A 99 5.26 17.61 5.00
CA GLY A 99 6.11 16.50 4.60
C GLY A 99 7.34 16.26 5.49
N VAL A 100 7.55 17.10 6.52
CA VAL A 100 8.66 16.94 7.46
C VAL A 100 8.53 15.60 8.17
N THR A 101 9.61 14.81 8.12
CA THR A 101 9.70 13.49 8.76
C THR A 101 10.61 13.58 9.97
N GLU A 102 10.28 12.89 11.05
CA GLU A 102 11.10 12.78 12.26
C GLU A 102 12.50 12.23 11.94
N ASP A 103 13.54 12.75 12.59
CA ASP A 103 14.95 12.43 12.27
C ASP A 103 15.25 10.92 12.33
N TRP A 104 14.67 10.22 13.31
CA TRP A 104 14.85 8.78 13.46
C TRP A 104 14.24 8.00 12.29
N ALA A 105 13.09 8.45 11.76
CA ALA A 105 12.42 7.83 10.64
C ALA A 105 13.16 8.14 9.33
N GLN A 106 13.63 9.39 9.16
CA GLN A 106 14.50 9.76 8.03
C GLN A 106 15.76 8.88 7.98
N LEU A 107 16.38 8.63 9.14
CA LEU A 107 17.55 7.76 9.22
C LEU A 107 17.23 6.32 8.79
N ILE A 108 16.08 5.77 9.19
CA ILE A 108 15.66 4.43 8.78
C ILE A 108 15.39 4.37 7.28
N VAL A 109 14.61 5.31 6.74
CA VAL A 109 14.31 5.39 5.30
C VAL A 109 15.61 5.49 4.49
N SER A 110 16.53 6.37 4.92
CA SER A 110 17.83 6.54 4.26
C SER A 110 18.70 5.28 4.34
N LYS A 111 18.73 4.59 5.49
CA LYS A 111 19.54 3.38 5.67
C LYS A 111 18.98 2.15 4.98
N ALA A 112 17.65 2.05 4.84
CA ALA A 112 17.02 0.94 4.14
C ALA A 112 17.51 0.86 2.70
N GLY A 113 17.75 2.01 2.05
CA GLY A 113 18.32 2.07 0.70
C GLY A 113 17.46 1.35 -0.35
N SER A 114 16.18 1.18 -0.05
CA SER A 114 15.20 0.42 -0.84
C SER A 114 13.97 1.26 -1.11
N TYR A 115 12.99 0.69 -1.81
CA TYR A 115 11.75 1.39 -2.13
C TYR A 115 11.01 1.81 -0.85
N ALA A 116 10.58 3.08 -0.80
CA ALA A 116 9.77 3.61 0.27
C ALA A 116 8.70 4.55 -0.30
N GLU A 117 7.50 4.49 0.28
CA GLU A 117 6.36 5.31 -0.10
C GLU A 117 5.71 5.94 1.13
N VAL A 118 5.08 7.10 0.95
CA VAL A 118 4.31 7.72 2.03
C VAL A 118 3.04 6.90 2.27
N SER A 119 2.71 6.63 3.52
CA SER A 119 1.50 5.86 3.86
C SER A 119 0.23 6.59 3.39
N PRO A 120 -0.89 5.88 3.12
CA PRO A 120 -2.12 6.50 2.62
C PRO A 120 -2.66 7.64 3.48
N SER A 121 -2.40 7.60 4.80
CA SER A 121 -2.76 8.65 5.75
C SER A 121 -1.86 9.89 5.69
N GLY A 122 -0.74 9.85 4.96
CA GLY A 122 0.24 10.94 4.87
C GLY A 122 1.17 11.08 6.08
N ILE A 123 0.87 10.39 7.18
CA ILE A 123 1.55 10.55 8.48
C ILE A 123 2.75 9.62 8.70
N GLY A 124 3.12 8.80 7.72
CA GLY A 124 4.14 7.78 7.89
C GLY A 124 4.73 7.30 6.58
N TRP A 125 5.61 6.30 6.67
CA TRP A 125 6.32 5.69 5.54
C TRP A 125 6.14 4.18 5.54
N LYS A 126 6.00 3.60 4.36
CA LYS A 126 6.07 2.15 4.13
C LYS A 126 7.31 1.85 3.31
N ILE A 127 8.15 0.94 3.80
CA ILE A 127 9.43 0.59 3.19
C ILE A 127 9.37 -0.87 2.77
N PHE A 128 9.84 -1.17 1.57
CA PHE A 128 9.88 -2.51 0.99
C PHE A 128 11.35 -2.87 0.75
N GLY A 129 11.79 -3.98 1.33
CA GLY A 129 13.17 -4.45 1.22
C GLY A 129 13.24 -5.94 0.91
N ILE A 130 14.44 -6.43 0.60
CA ILE A 130 14.72 -7.87 0.48
C ILE A 130 15.20 -8.39 1.83
N GLY A 131 14.52 -9.38 2.39
CA GLY A 131 14.82 -9.92 3.72
C GLY A 131 13.72 -10.83 4.26
N ARG A 132 13.99 -11.46 5.40
CA ARG A 132 13.04 -12.28 6.17
C ARG A 132 13.10 -11.91 7.63
#